data_AF-A0A2I0L3W2-F1
#
_entry.id   AF-A0A2I0L3W2-F1
#
_cell.length_a   1.000
_cell.length_b   1.000
_cell.length_c   1.000
_cell.angle_alpha   90.00
_cell.angle_beta   90.00
_cell.angle_gamma   90.00
#
_symmetry.space_group_name_H-M   'P 1'
#
loop_
_entity.id
_entity.type
_entity.pdbx_description
1 polymer ?
#
loop_
_entity_poly.entity_id
_entity_poly.type
_entity_poly.pdbx_seq_one_letter_code
_entity_poly.pdbx_strand_id
1 'polypeptide(L)'
;MNGAVEAANKNIKKIIEKMTVNYKDWHEMLPYALLAYRTSIRTSTGATPYSLVYGMEAVLPIEVEIPSMRIFAEAELAKAEWAKQ
;
A
#
# COMPACT_ATOMS: atom_id res chain seq x y z
N MET A 1 -17.28 -1.68 -20.64
CA MET A 1 -15.89 -1.68 -21.15
C MET A 1 -15.02 -1.07 -20.05
N ASN A 2 -14.26 -1.87 -19.30
CA ASN A 2 -13.57 -1.46 -18.06
C ASN A 2 -12.03 -1.56 -18.15
N GLY A 3 -11.47 -1.40 -19.35
CA GLY A 3 -10.06 -1.66 -19.62
C GLY A 3 -9.07 -0.90 -18.73
N ALA A 4 -9.38 0.34 -18.33
CA ALA A 4 -8.53 1.11 -17.41
C ALA A 4 -8.49 0.47 -16.00
N VAL A 5 -9.65 0.03 -15.49
CA VAL A 5 -9.77 -0.66 -14.21
C VAL A 5 -9.08 -2.01 -14.25
N GLU A 6 -9.25 -2.76 -15.34
CA GLU A 6 -8.59 -4.05 -15.55
C GLU A 6 -7.06 -3.91 -15.58
N ALA A 7 -6.54 -2.89 -16.28
CA ALA A 7 -5.11 -2.60 -16.32
C ALA A 7 -4.56 -2.20 -14.94
N ALA A 8 -5.29 -1.37 -14.18
CA ALA A 8 -4.92 -1.00 -12.82
C ALA A 8 -4.87 -2.23 -11.90
N ASN A 9 -5.92 -3.05 -11.91
CA ASN A 9 -6.01 -4.27 -11.11
C ASN A 9 -4.90 -5.27 -11.45
N LYS A 10 -4.54 -5.41 -12.73
CA LYS A 10 -3.43 -6.26 -13.17
C LYS A 10 -2.08 -5.80 -12.60
N ASN A 11 -1.86 -4.49 -12.50
CA ASN A 11 -0.64 -3.96 -11.90
C ASN A 11 -0.60 -4.15 -10.39
N ILE A 12 -1.71 -3.89 -9.69
CA ILE A 12 -1.82 -4.10 -8.24
C ILE A 12 -1.57 -5.58 -7.91
N LYS A 13 -2.17 -6.51 -8.66
CA LYS A 13 -1.94 -7.95 -8.50
C LYS A 13 -0.45 -8.30 -8.60
N LYS A 14 0.26 -7.80 -9.63
CA LYS A 14 1.70 -8.02 -9.79
C LYS A 14 2.55 -7.48 -8.64
N ILE A 15 2.13 -6.37 -8.02
CA ILE A 15 2.83 -5.81 -6.86
C ILE A 15 2.60 -6.72 -5.65
N ILE A 16 1.35 -7.11 -5.38
CA ILE A 16 1.02 -8.03 -4.27
C ILE A 16 1.79 -9.34 -4.42
N GLU A 17 1.79 -9.96 -5.61
CA GLU A 17 2.52 -11.21 -5.88
C GLU A 17 4.01 -11.12 -5.55
N LYS A 18 4.62 -9.94 -5.68
CA LYS A 18 6.03 -9.70 -5.34
C LYS A 18 6.27 -9.44 -3.86
N MET A 19 5.26 -8.92 -3.15
CA MET A 19 5.36 -8.56 -1.73
C MET A 19 4.96 -9.72 -0.81
N THR A 20 4.06 -10.59 -1.27
CA THR A 20 3.65 -11.77 -0.52
C THR A 20 4.78 -12.76 -0.41
N VAL A 21 5.08 -13.19 0.81
CA VAL A 21 5.97 -14.31 1.07
C VAL A 21 5.21 -15.63 0.89
N ASN A 22 3.90 -15.64 1.18
CA ASN A 22 3.18 -16.89 1.47
C ASN A 22 1.77 -17.05 0.89
N TYR A 23 1.31 -16.40 -0.18
CA TYR A 23 -0.08 -16.46 -0.72
C TYR A 23 -1.23 -16.12 0.24
N LYS A 24 -1.21 -16.57 1.50
CA LYS A 24 -2.18 -16.33 2.55
C LYS A 24 -2.06 -14.92 3.13
N ASP A 25 -0.88 -14.32 3.04
CA ASP A 25 -0.52 -12.99 3.54
C ASP A 25 -0.87 -11.84 2.58
N TRP A 26 -1.52 -12.13 1.44
CA TRP A 26 -1.85 -11.13 0.42
C TRP A 26 -2.66 -9.94 0.94
N HIS A 27 -3.54 -10.19 1.91
CA HIS A 27 -4.41 -9.18 2.49
C HIS A 27 -3.65 -8.22 3.42
N GLU A 28 -2.61 -8.70 4.10
CA GLU A 28 -1.69 -7.89 4.89
C GLU A 28 -0.80 -7.01 3.99
N MET A 29 -0.43 -7.52 2.81
CA MET A 29 0.39 -6.80 1.83
C MET A 29 -0.40 -5.80 0.97
N LEU A 30 -1.73 -5.93 0.92
CA LEU A 30 -2.59 -5.10 0.07
C LEU A 30 -2.45 -3.58 0.34
N PRO A 31 -2.44 -3.07 1.58
CA PRO A 31 -2.25 -1.65 1.85
C PRO A 31 -0.92 -1.11 1.29
N TYR A 32 0.16 -1.89 1.44
CA TYR A 32 1.48 -1.53 0.94
C TYR A 32 1.55 -1.56 -0.58
N ALA A 33 0.94 -2.56 -1.21
CA ALA A 33 0.87 -2.66 -2.66
C ALA A 33 0.09 -1.49 -3.28
N LEU A 34 -1.02 -1.08 -2.64
CA LEU A 34 -1.80 0.09 -3.05
C LEU A 34 -0.99 1.38 -2.88
N LEU A 35 -0.24 1.52 -1.78
CA LEU A 35 0.64 2.66 -1.57
C LEU A 35 1.70 2.74 -2.67
N ALA A 36 2.43 1.66 -2.91
CA ALA A 36 3.45 1.59 -3.96
C ALA A 36 2.88 1.91 -5.34
N TYR A 37 1.68 1.42 -5.67
CA TYR A 37 1.01 1.75 -6.92
C TYR A 37 0.71 3.24 -7.05
N ARG A 38 0.24 3.89 -5.96
CA ARG A 38 -0.16 5.31 -5.96
C ARG A 38 1.01 6.28 -6.00
N THR A 39 2.15 5.92 -5.42
CA THR A 39 3.32 6.81 -5.30
C THR A 39 4.40 6.57 -6.36
N SER A 40 4.27 5.52 -7.17
CA SER A 40 5.21 5.24 -8.26
C SER A 40 4.82 5.95 -9.56
N ILE A 41 5.81 6.53 -10.23
CA ILE A 41 5.61 7.18 -11.53
C ILE A 41 5.14 6.15 -12.57
N ARG A 42 4.05 6.46 -13.28
CA ARG A 42 3.55 5.63 -14.38
C ARG A 42 4.20 6.04 -15.69
N THR A 43 4.77 5.08 -16.41
CA THR A 43 5.40 5.33 -17.72
C THR A 43 4.44 5.93 -18.75
N SER A 44 3.14 5.66 -18.66
CA SER A 44 2.12 6.19 -19.56
C SER A 44 1.81 7.67 -19.35
N THR A 45 1.98 8.20 -18.14
CA THR A 45 1.60 9.59 -17.79
C THR A 45 2.78 10.43 -17.32
N GLY A 46 3.92 9.82 -17.00
CA GLY A 46 5.06 10.51 -16.39
C GLY A 46 4.81 11.02 -14.96
N ALA A 47 3.65 10.70 -14.37
CA ALA A 47 3.22 11.18 -13.06
C ALA A 47 2.81 10.02 -12.15
N THR A 48 2.75 10.28 -10.85
CA THR A 48 2.22 9.32 -9.86
C THR A 48 0.69 9.34 -9.89
N PRO A 49 -0.02 8.21 -9.70
CA PRO A 49 -1.48 8.25 -9.60
C PRO A 49 -1.97 9.15 -8.46
N TYR A 50 -1.19 9.30 -7.40
CA TYR A 50 -1.49 10.23 -6.32
C TYR A 50 -1.50 11.68 -6.80
N SER A 51 -0.45 12.13 -7.52
CA SER A 51 -0.38 13.52 -7.99
C SER A 51 -1.44 13.85 -9.05
N LEU A 52 -1.87 12.86 -9.83
CA LEU A 52 -3.01 13.03 -10.75
C LEU A 52 -4.36 13.23 -10.02
N VAL A 53 -4.52 12.68 -8.81
CA VAL A 53 -5.78 12.80 -8.04
C VAL A 53 -5.79 14.07 -7.19
N TYR A 54 -4.66 14.39 -6.55
CA TYR A 54 -4.59 15.45 -5.54
C TYR A 54 -3.86 16.72 -6.00
N GLY A 55 -3.23 16.70 -7.17
CA GLY A 55 -2.47 17.85 -7.71
C GLY A 55 -1.14 18.13 -7.00
N MET A 56 -0.66 17.22 -6.15
CA MET A 56 0.62 17.33 -5.44
C MET A 56 1.29 15.97 -5.31
N GLU A 57 2.61 15.95 -5.16
CA GLU A 57 3.33 14.70 -4.89
C GLU A 57 3.01 14.15 -3.50
N ALA A 58 3.06 12.83 -3.37
CA ALA A 58 2.83 12.18 -2.08
C ALA A 58 4.00 12.45 -1.12
N VAL A 59 3.70 12.99 0.05
CA VAL A 59 4.67 13.14 1.15
C VAL A 59 4.45 11.98 2.11
N LEU A 60 5.48 11.13 2.27
CA LEU A 60 5.43 10.05 3.26
C LEU A 60 5.49 10.64 4.68
N PRO A 61 4.59 10.24 5.60
CA PRO A 61 4.66 10.70 6.98
C PRO A 61 5.95 10.22 7.64
N ILE A 62 6.60 11.09 8.43
CA ILE A 62 7.79 10.72 9.21
C ILE A 62 7.53 9.53 10.15
N GLU A 63 6.28 9.33 10.57
CA GLU A 63 5.88 8.23 11.45
C GLU A 63 6.06 6.84 10.80
N VAL A 64 6.12 6.76 9.47
CA VAL A 64 6.40 5.52 8.74
C VAL A 64 7.88 5.14 8.87
N GLU A 65 8.77 6.13 8.99
CA GLU A 65 10.21 5.94 9.14
C GLU A 65 10.64 5.86 10.61
N ILE A 66 10.00 6.66 11.46
CA ILE A 66 10.21 6.74 12.91
C ILE A 66 8.88 6.42 13.59
N PRO A 67 8.67 5.18 14.05
CA PRO A 67 7.39 4.79 14.63
C PRO A 67 7.01 5.70 15.82
N SER A 68 5.84 6.33 15.74
CA SER A 68 5.32 7.16 16.83
C SER A 68 4.77 6.28 17.96
N MET A 69 4.61 6.85 19.16
CA MET A 69 4.00 6.14 20.30
C MET A 69 2.60 5.58 19.97
N ARG A 70 1.87 6.23 19.07
CA ARG A 70 0.58 5.74 18.56
C ARG A 70 0.74 4.45 17.77
N ILE A 71 1.66 4.42 16.79
CA ILE A 71 1.95 3.23 15.99
C ILE A 71 2.41 2.07 16.89
N PHE A 72 3.22 2.36 17.90
CA PHE A 72 3.62 1.36 18.90
C PHE A 72 2.41 0.81 19.69
N ALA A 73 1.51 1.68 20.16
CA ALA A 73 0.33 1.26 20.90
C ALA A 73 -0.61 0.38 20.06
N GLU A 74 -0.81 0.73 18.78
CA GLU A 74 -1.62 -0.06 17.83
C GLU A 74 -0.99 -1.43 17.57
N ALA A 75 0.33 -1.51 17.41
CA ALA A 75 1.05 -2.78 17.22
C ALA A 75 0.94 -3.69 18.45
N GLU A 76 1.05 -3.14 19.66
CA GLU A 76 0.89 -3.91 20.90
C GLU A 76 -0.56 -4.38 21.11
N LEU A 77 -1.55 -3.55 20.76
CA LEU A 77 -2.96 -3.94 20.77
C LEU A 77 -3.23 -5.11 19.82
N ALA A 78 -2.73 -5.03 18.59
CA ALA A 78 -2.89 -6.10 17.61
C ALA A 78 -2.27 -7.43 18.09
N LYS A 79 -1.09 -7.39 18.72
CA LYS A 79 -0.48 -8.57 19.35
C LYS A 79 -1.33 -9.12 20.50
N ALA A 80 -1.88 -8.25 21.34
CA ALA A 80 -2.70 -8.63 22.48
C ALA A 80 -4.05 -9.23 22.07
N GLU A 81 -4.62 -8.80 20.95
CA GLU A 81 -5.83 -9.38 20.37
C GLU A 81 -5.54 -10.75 19.75
N TRP A 82 -4.43 -10.89 19.01
CA TRP A 82 -3.99 -12.17 18.46
C TRP A 82 -3.77 -13.23 19.54
N ALA A 83 -3.17 -12.85 20.67
CA ALA A 83 -2.88 -13.76 21.78
C ALA A 83 -4.13 -14.27 22.52
N LYS A 84 -5.33 -13.74 22.22
CA LYS A 84 -6.61 -14.15 22.83
C LYS A 84 -7.42 -15.12 21.97
N GLN A 85 -7.00 -15.39 20.73
CA GLN A 85 -7.60 -16.40 19.84
C GLN A 85 -6.96 -17.77 20.04
#